data_AF-A0A535HS82-F1
#
_entry.id   AF-A0A535HS82-F1
#
_cell.length_a   1.000
_cell.length_b   1.000
_cell.length_c   1.000
_cell.angle_alpha   90.00
_cell.angle_beta   90.00
_cell.angle_gamma   90.00
#
_symmetry.space_group_name_H-M   'P 1'
#
loop_
_entity.id
_entity.type
_entity.pdbx_description
1 polymer ?
#
loop_
_entity_poly.entity_id
_entity_poly.type
_entity_poly.pdbx_seq_one_letter_code
_entity_poly.pdbx_strand_id
1 'polypeptide(L)'
;MNATLARRTGARPFNFEQDGERRAMGALLEVIGERNRPETGVMITALVNYLDQNDAGPGFYSYAQRIGFLRKGATADERLDFWATQVGAIHDYYARP
;
A
#
# COMPACT_ATOMS: atom_id res chain seq x y z
N MET A 1 -5.71 7.81 -11.58
CA MET A 1 -5.80 6.32 -11.53
C MET A 1 -7.25 5.81 -11.53
N ASN A 2 -8.11 6.26 -10.61
CA ASN A 2 -9.50 5.78 -10.47
C ASN A 2 -10.35 5.91 -11.76
N ALA A 3 -10.40 7.10 -12.38
CA ALA A 3 -11.13 7.31 -13.64
C ALA A 3 -10.58 6.47 -14.81
N THR A 4 -9.26 6.26 -14.85
CA THR A 4 -8.60 5.42 -15.88
C THR A 4 -9.00 3.96 -15.74
N LEU A 5 -9.06 3.44 -14.50
CA LEU A 5 -9.48 2.06 -14.23
C LEU A 5 -10.95 1.87 -14.60
N ALA A 6 -11.83 2.75 -14.14
CA ALA A 6 -13.25 2.71 -14.49
C ALA A 6 -13.49 2.67 -16.00
N ARG A 7 -12.77 3.51 -16.77
CA ARG A 7 -12.86 3.52 -18.23
C ARG A 7 -12.38 2.22 -18.87
N ARG A 8 -11.34 1.58 -18.32
CA ARG A 8 -10.76 0.34 -18.88
C ARG A 8 -11.58 -0.91 -18.54
N THR A 9 -12.23 -0.93 -17.39
CA THR A 9 -12.92 -2.14 -16.89
C THR A 9 -14.43 -2.04 -16.97
N GLY A 10 -14.99 -0.84 -17.21
CA GLY A 10 -16.43 -0.59 -17.10
C GLY A 10 -16.94 -0.58 -15.66
N ALA A 11 -16.06 -0.77 -14.66
CA ALA A 11 -16.45 -0.75 -13.26
C ALA A 11 -16.75 0.68 -12.79
N ARG A 12 -17.68 0.81 -11.84
CA ARG A 12 -17.97 2.09 -11.19
C ARG A 12 -16.70 2.62 -10.49
N PRO A 13 -16.35 3.90 -10.65
CA PRO A 13 -15.22 4.49 -9.92
C PRO A 13 -15.52 4.56 -8.42
N PHE A 14 -14.47 4.52 -7.62
CA PHE A 14 -14.58 4.80 -6.19
C PHE A 14 -14.92 6.29 -5.95
N ASN A 15 -15.87 6.55 -5.07
CA ASN A 15 -16.20 7.82 -4.46
C ASN A 15 -15.52 7.91 -3.09
N PHE A 16 -14.33 8.51 -3.05
CA PHE A 16 -13.54 8.62 -1.82
C PHE A 16 -14.10 9.60 -0.79
N GLU A 17 -15.18 10.33 -1.07
CA GLU A 17 -15.92 11.07 -0.04
C GLU A 17 -16.63 10.13 0.94
N GLN A 18 -16.92 8.89 0.51
CA GLN A 18 -17.58 7.89 1.34
C GLN A 18 -16.57 7.03 2.10
N ASP A 19 -16.69 7.00 3.43
CA ASP A 19 -15.87 6.17 4.33
C ASP A 19 -15.82 4.70 3.91
N GLY A 20 -16.96 4.14 3.50
CA GLY A 20 -17.07 2.75 3.05
C GLY A 20 -16.21 2.46 1.83
N GLU A 21 -16.12 3.42 0.91
CA GLU A 21 -15.33 3.27 -0.31
C GLU A 21 -13.83 3.47 -0.06
N ARG A 22 -13.46 4.36 0.88
CA ARG A 22 -12.07 4.45 1.37
C ARG A 22 -11.63 3.13 2.01
N ARG A 23 -12.49 2.51 2.83
CA ARG A 23 -12.23 1.19 3.42
C ARG A 23 -12.12 0.10 2.35
N ALA A 24 -13.00 0.10 1.35
CA ALA A 24 -12.95 -0.87 0.26
C ALA A 24 -11.64 -0.79 -0.54
N MET A 25 -11.13 0.42 -0.80
CA MET A 25 -9.81 0.59 -1.42
C MET A 25 -8.69 0.06 -0.51
N GLY A 26 -8.75 0.33 0.80
CA GLY A 26 -7.79 -0.23 1.77
C GLY A 26 -7.75 -1.76 1.73
N ALA A 27 -8.92 -2.40 1.72
CA ALA A 27 -9.04 -3.85 1.62
C ALA A 27 -8.48 -4.40 0.28
N LEU A 28 -8.71 -3.69 -0.83
CA LEU A 28 -8.15 -4.07 -2.13
C LEU A 28 -6.62 -4.01 -2.12
N LEU A 29 -6.04 -2.94 -1.55
CA LEU A 29 -4.60 -2.79 -1.42
C LEU A 29 -4.00 -3.91 -0.54
N GLU A 30 -4.68 -4.26 0.54
CA GLU A 30 -4.28 -5.39 1.39
C GLU A 30 -4.24 -6.71 0.61
N VAL A 31 -5.27 -7.02 -0.18
CA VAL A 31 -5.29 -8.21 -1.07
C VAL A 31 -4.14 -8.19 -2.09
N ILE A 32 -3.82 -7.01 -2.66
CA ILE A 32 -2.69 -6.86 -3.58
C ILE A 32 -1.37 -7.17 -2.86
N GLY A 33 -1.18 -6.65 -1.65
CA GLY A 33 -0.01 -6.93 -0.81
C GLY A 33 0.11 -8.42 -0.47
N GLU A 34 -0.99 -9.06 -0.09
CA GLU A 34 -1.04 -10.50 0.22
C GLU A 34 -0.67 -11.38 -0.97
N ARG A 35 -1.05 -10.98 -2.18
CA ARG A 35 -0.73 -11.72 -3.42
C ARG A 35 0.69 -11.46 -3.91
N ASN A 36 1.22 -10.26 -3.71
CA ASN A 36 2.56 -9.91 -4.17
C ASN A 36 3.67 -10.49 -3.28
N ARG A 37 3.47 -10.44 -1.96
CA ARG A 37 4.51 -10.75 -0.98
C ARG A 37 5.10 -12.17 -1.09
N PRO A 38 4.35 -13.24 -1.39
CA PRO A 38 4.94 -14.58 -1.52
C PRO A 38 6.00 -14.68 -2.60
N GLU A 39 5.90 -13.86 -3.65
CA GLU A 39 6.85 -13.83 -4.76
C GLU A 39 8.02 -12.89 -4.47
N THR A 40 7.74 -11.70 -3.95
CA THR A 40 8.72 -10.62 -3.87
C THR A 40 9.37 -10.46 -2.50
N GLY A 41 8.76 -11.01 -1.45
CA GLY A 41 9.12 -10.77 -0.05
C GLY A 41 8.79 -9.36 0.46
N VAL A 42 8.31 -8.46 -0.39
CA VAL A 42 8.04 -7.05 -0.09
C VAL A 42 6.57 -6.71 -0.23
N MET A 43 6.17 -5.58 0.34
CA MET A 43 4.80 -5.06 0.26
C MET A 43 4.70 -4.01 -0.85
N ILE A 44 4.38 -4.39 -2.09
CA ILE A 44 4.28 -3.44 -3.24
C ILE A 44 3.40 -2.21 -2.98
N THR A 45 2.46 -2.31 -2.04
CA THR A 45 1.62 -1.20 -1.58
C THR A 45 2.40 -0.06 -0.92
N ALA A 46 3.68 -0.23 -0.57
CA ALA A 46 4.56 0.85 -0.11
C ALA A 46 4.75 1.96 -1.16
N LEU A 47 4.48 1.70 -2.45
CA LEU A 47 4.54 2.72 -3.50
C LEU A 47 3.25 3.56 -3.60
N VAL A 48 2.20 3.22 -2.84
CA VAL A 48 0.93 3.94 -2.87
C VAL A 48 0.95 5.05 -1.83
N ASN A 49 1.07 6.29 -2.31
CA ASN A 49 1.02 7.49 -1.47
C ASN A 49 -0.34 8.16 -1.58
N TYR A 50 -0.81 8.74 -0.47
CA TYR A 50 -1.92 9.67 -0.51
C TYR A 50 -1.49 10.94 -1.24
N LEU A 51 -2.36 11.50 -2.08
CA LEU A 51 -2.04 12.68 -2.88
C LEU A 51 -1.64 13.90 -2.03
N ASP A 52 -2.15 13.97 -0.80
CA ASP A 52 -1.95 15.10 0.12
C ASP A 52 -0.92 14.80 1.22
N GLN A 53 -0.20 13.67 1.17
CA GLN A 53 0.78 13.29 2.19
C GLN A 53 2.05 12.72 1.57
N ASN A 54 3.20 13.07 2.17
CA ASN A 54 4.49 12.47 1.83
C ASN A 54 4.81 11.28 2.76
N ASP A 55 3.82 10.40 2.94
CA ASP A 55 3.91 9.22 3.80
C ASP A 55 3.07 8.08 3.20
N ALA A 56 3.43 6.84 3.55
CA ALA A 56 2.58 5.70 3.32
C ALA A 56 1.28 5.83 4.12
N GLY A 57 0.21 5.27 3.57
CA GLY A 57 -1.09 5.30 4.22
C GLY A 57 -1.14 4.54 5.56
N PRO A 58 -2.03 4.92 6.51
CA PRO A 58 -2.20 4.17 7.76
C PRO A 58 -2.56 2.70 7.52
N GLY A 59 -3.27 2.38 6.43
CA GLY A 59 -3.57 1.00 6.06
C GLY A 59 -2.33 0.15 5.75
N PHE A 60 -1.28 0.74 5.19
CA PHE A 60 0.00 0.05 4.94
C PHE A 60 0.66 -0.35 6.25
N TYR A 61 0.77 0.58 7.20
CA TYR A 61 1.35 0.30 8.52
C TYR A 61 0.51 -0.67 9.35
N SER A 62 -0.82 -0.55 9.31
CA SER A 62 -1.72 -1.50 9.99
C SER A 62 -1.57 -2.92 9.44
N TYR A 63 -1.48 -3.07 8.12
CA TYR A 63 -1.25 -4.37 7.50
C TYR A 63 0.15 -4.93 7.85
N ALA A 64 1.20 -4.11 7.77
CA ALA A 64 2.56 -4.49 8.17
C ALA A 64 2.62 -4.98 9.63
N GLN A 65 1.90 -4.32 10.54
CA GLN A 65 1.78 -4.73 11.93
C GLN A 65 1.02 -6.04 12.11
N ARG A 66 -0.05 -6.25 11.32
CA ARG A 66 -0.84 -7.48 11.35
C ARG A 66 -0.03 -8.70 10.92
N ILE A 67 0.87 -8.55 9.94
CA ILE A 67 1.72 -9.63 9.44
C ILE A 67 3.08 -9.72 10.14
N GLY A 68 3.32 -8.89 11.17
CA GLY A 68 4.54 -8.93 11.99
C GLY A 68 5.78 -8.29 11.35
N PHE A 69 5.64 -7.55 10.25
CA PHE A 69 6.74 -6.84 9.59
C PHE A 69 7.12 -5.55 10.32
N LEU A 70 6.15 -4.95 11.01
CA LEU A 70 6.35 -3.76 11.82
C LEU A 70 5.81 -4.01 13.23
N ARG A 71 6.53 -3.60 14.27
CA ARG A 71 6.02 -3.75 15.63
C ARG A 71 4.81 -2.83 15.87
N LYS A 72 3.88 -3.28 16.73
CA LYS A 72 2.82 -2.41 17.23
C LYS A 72 3.44 -1.25 18.03
N GLY A 73 2.87 -0.06 17.88
CA GLY A 73 3.37 1.15 18.54
C GLY A 73 4.75 1.61 18.04
N ALA A 74 5.13 1.25 16.80
CA ALA A 74 6.32 1.80 16.17
C ALA A 74 6.29 3.34 16.14
N THR A 75 7.43 3.96 16.46
CA THR A 75 7.64 5.40 16.43
C THR A 75 7.55 5.94 15.00
N ALA A 76 7.49 7.26 14.85
CA ALA A 76 7.51 7.88 13.53
C ALA A 76 8.78 7.50 12.75
N ASP A 77 9.94 7.52 13.40
CA ASP A 77 11.22 7.19 12.76
C ASP A 77 11.29 5.72 12.34
N GLU A 78 10.81 4.79 13.17
CA GLU A 78 10.77 3.36 12.81
C GLU A 78 9.80 3.08 11.66
N ARG A 79 8.69 3.83 11.58
CA ARG A 79 7.76 3.74 10.44
C ARG A 79 8.41 4.23 9.16
N LEU A 80 9.10 5.37 9.24
CA LEU A 80 9.80 5.96 8.10
C LEU A 80 10.92 5.03 7.60
N ASP A 81 11.75 4.52 8.50
CA ASP A 81 12.84 3.59 8.17
C ASP A 81 12.30 2.28 7.54
N PHE A 82 11.25 1.73 8.14
CA PHE A 82 10.55 0.57 7.58
C PHE A 82 10.01 0.85 6.17
N TRP A 83 9.33 1.98 5.99
CA TRP A 83 8.75 2.34 4.70
C TRP A 83 9.82 2.58 3.64
N ALA A 84 10.88 3.33 3.96
CA ALA A 84 12.00 3.57 3.06
C ALA A 84 12.68 2.26 2.64
N THR A 85 12.86 1.32 3.58
CA THR A 85 13.40 -0.01 3.31
C THR A 85 12.51 -0.79 2.33
N GLN A 86 11.19 -0.75 2.53
CA GLN A 86 10.25 -1.41 1.61
C GLN A 86 10.31 -0.79 0.20
N VAL A 87 10.33 0.53 0.09
CA VAL A 87 10.44 1.23 -1.20
C VAL A 87 11.73 0.85 -1.93
N GLY A 88 12.87 0.88 -1.25
CA GLY A 88 14.16 0.47 -1.82
C GLY A 88 14.13 -0.98 -2.32
N ALA A 89 13.65 -1.91 -1.50
CA ALA A 89 13.58 -3.32 -1.86
C ALA A 89 12.62 -3.60 -3.03
N ILE A 90 11.52 -2.84 -3.16
CA ILE A 90 10.63 -2.92 -4.32
C ILE A 90 11.36 -2.49 -5.60
N HIS A 91 12.08 -1.36 -5.55
CA HIS A 91 12.87 -0.91 -6.69
C HIS A 91 13.95 -1.94 -7.07
N ASP A 92 14.67 -2.49 -6.10
CA ASP A 92 15.69 -3.51 -6.33
C ASP A 92 15.13 -4.81 -6.91
N TYR A 93 13.89 -5.18 -6.56
CA TYR A 93 13.23 -6.36 -7.11
C TYR A 93 12.83 -6.16 -8.58
N TYR A 94 12.17 -5.04 -8.90
CA TYR A 94 11.63 -4.79 -10.24
C TYR A 94 12.62 -4.16 -11.22
N ALA A 95 13.78 -3.69 -10.76
CA ALA A 95 14.86 -3.22 -11.63
C ALA A 95 15.68 -4.37 -12.24
N ARG A 96 15.46 -5.62 -11.81
CA ARG A 96 16.13 -6.80 -12.36
C ARG A 96 15.64 -7.06 -13.80
N PRO A 97 16.54 -7.33 -14.75
CA PRO A 97 16.20 -7.60 -16.14
C PRO A 97 15.44 -8.92 -16.34
#